data_AF-A0A940P1T2-F1
#
_entry.id   AF-A0A940P1T2-F1
#
_cell.length_a   1.000
_cell.length_b   1.000
_cell.length_c   1.000
_cell.angle_alpha   90.00
_cell.angle_beta   90.00
_cell.angle_gamma   90.00
#
_symmetry.space_group_name_H-M   'P 1'
#
loop_
_entity.id
_entity.type
_entity.pdbx_description
1 polymer ?
#
loop_
_entity_poly.entity_id
_entity_poly.type
_entity_poly.pdbx_seq_one_letter_code
_entity_poly.pdbx_strand_id
1 'polypeptide(L)'
;MMYRRSREAARASGEIDLWRESRKQNCECAAAIKDAIDRHFDGMHLGDECLSDVLDAFDYERTAWVLAATVAYKDYDGRFSHSSREWVKTILPPELSREEFEGYVCQAHPALLEGYIRMLQKYEPELQEEMEGLSQC
;
A
#
# COMPACT_ATOMS: atom_id res chain seq x y z
N MET A 1 13.52 1.81 3.67
CA MET A 1 13.54 0.69 4.65
C MET A 1 12.19 0.61 5.33
N MET A 2 11.56 -0.57 5.33
CA MET A 2 10.24 -0.81 5.91
C MET A 2 10.35 -1.62 7.20
N TYR A 3 9.56 -1.26 8.22
CA TYR A 3 9.46 -1.98 9.47
C TYR A 3 8.14 -2.76 9.53
N ARG A 4 8.23 -4.10 9.65
CA ARG A 4 7.08 -5.02 9.48
C ARG A 4 6.54 -5.62 10.78
N ARG A 5 7.06 -5.22 11.94
CA ARG A 5 6.64 -5.74 13.24
C ARG A 5 5.82 -4.71 14.00
N SER A 6 5.07 -5.17 15.00
CA SER A 6 4.23 -4.31 15.83
C SER A 6 5.05 -3.25 16.58
N ARG A 7 4.38 -2.17 16.99
CA ARG A 7 4.98 -1.14 17.85
C ARG A 7 5.55 -1.71 19.14
N GLU A 8 4.88 -2.70 19.71
CA GLU A 8 5.28 -3.37 20.95
C GLU A 8 6.57 -4.16 20.76
N ALA A 9 6.69 -4.90 19.65
CA ALA A 9 7.92 -5.59 19.28
C ALA A 9 9.08 -4.61 19.11
N ALA A 10 8.85 -3.48 18.42
CA ALA A 10 9.86 -2.45 18.27
C ALA A 10 10.33 -1.87 19.61
N ARG A 11 9.41 -1.65 20.56
CA ARG A 11 9.75 -1.22 21.92
C ARG A 11 10.58 -2.26 22.66
N ALA A 12 10.16 -3.53 22.61
CA ALA A 12 10.84 -4.62 23.30
C ALA A 12 12.27 -4.85 22.78
N SER A 13 12.49 -4.62 21.48
CA SER A 13 13.79 -4.75 20.82
C SER A 13 14.64 -3.47 20.82
N GLY A 14 14.13 -2.35 21.36
CA GLY A 14 14.84 -1.06 21.34
C GLY A 14 14.89 -0.38 19.96
N GLU A 15 14.07 -0.82 19.01
CA GLU A 15 14.03 -0.37 17.60
C GLU A 15 12.90 0.65 17.34
N ILE A 16 12.39 1.30 18.38
CA ILE A 16 11.20 2.16 18.28
C ILE A 16 11.37 3.31 17.28
N ASP A 17 12.58 3.83 17.12
CA ASP A 17 12.85 4.92 16.18
C ASP A 17 12.81 4.44 14.73
N LEU A 18 13.25 3.20 14.44
CA LEU A 18 13.09 2.59 13.12
C LEU A 18 11.61 2.39 12.78
N TRP A 19 10.82 1.94 13.75
CA TRP A 19 9.36 1.82 13.58
C TRP A 19 8.71 3.18 13.33
N ARG A 20 9.10 4.23 14.07
CA ARG A 20 8.55 5.60 13.89
C ARG A 20 8.86 6.14 12.50
N GLU A 21 10.11 6.02 12.06
CA GLU A 21 10.52 6.51 10.74
C GLU A 21 9.83 5.75 9.62
N SER A 22 9.78 4.42 9.70
CA SER A 22 9.02 3.62 8.73
C SER A 22 7.54 4.00 8.72
N ARG A 23 6.93 4.24 9.88
CA ARG A 23 5.52 4.65 9.97
C ARG A 23 5.31 6.02 9.33
N LYS A 24 6.23 6.97 9.52
CA LYS A 24 6.17 8.29 8.88
C LYS A 24 6.17 8.16 7.35
N GLN A 25 7.06 7.35 6.79
CA GLN A 25 7.07 7.06 5.35
C GLN A 25 5.77 6.40 4.87
N ASN A 26 5.14 5.55 5.69
CA ASN A 26 3.83 4.99 5.35
C ASN A 26 2.73 6.05 5.35
N CYS A 27 2.76 7.02 6.27
CA CYS A 27 1.83 8.16 6.25
C CYS A 27 1.99 9.00 4.98
N GLU A 28 3.23 9.30 4.59
CA GLU A 28 3.55 10.05 3.37
C GLU A 28 3.09 9.31 2.12
N CYS A 29 3.32 8.00 2.05
CA CYS A 29 2.83 7.15 0.97
C CYS A 29 1.30 7.09 0.91
N ALA A 30 0.60 6.98 2.06
CA ALA A 30 -0.85 6.99 2.11
C ALA A 30 -1.45 8.32 1.60
N ALA A 31 -0.80 9.45 1.93
CA ALA A 31 -1.16 10.77 1.41
C ALA A 31 -0.92 10.85 -0.11
N ALA A 32 0.24 10.39 -0.58
CA ALA A 32 0.56 10.40 -2.01
C ALA A 32 -0.42 9.56 -2.84
N ILE A 33 -0.85 8.39 -2.35
CA ILE A 33 -1.89 7.59 -3.02
C ILE A 33 -3.20 8.37 -3.11
N LYS A 34 -3.62 9.03 -2.03
CA LYS A 34 -4.84 9.85 -2.03
C LYS A 34 -4.73 11.00 -3.04
N ASP A 35 -3.61 11.71 -3.03
CA ASP A 35 -3.38 12.86 -3.89
C ASP A 35 -3.27 12.44 -5.36
N ALA A 36 -2.66 11.29 -5.66
CA ALA A 36 -2.63 10.73 -7.01
C ALA A 36 -4.06 10.37 -7.48
N ILE A 37 -4.84 9.69 -6.66
CA ILE A 37 -6.25 9.39 -6.98
C ILE A 37 -7.05 10.67 -7.23
N ASP A 38 -6.90 11.69 -6.40
CA ASP A 38 -7.63 12.96 -6.56
C ASP A 38 -7.25 13.71 -7.84
N ARG A 39 -5.98 13.65 -8.24
CA ARG A 39 -5.49 14.30 -9.46
C ARG A 39 -5.90 13.55 -10.74
N HIS A 40 -5.94 12.23 -10.67
CA HIS A 40 -6.07 11.36 -11.85
C HIS A 40 -7.43 10.69 -11.97
N PHE A 41 -8.41 11.05 -11.13
CA PHE A 41 -9.78 10.57 -11.24
C PHE A 41 -10.68 11.60 -11.95
N ASP A 42 -11.21 11.23 -13.12
CA ASP A 42 -12.06 12.11 -13.94
C ASP A 42 -13.56 12.08 -13.57
N GLY A 43 -13.92 11.31 -12.53
CA GLY A 43 -15.30 11.03 -12.14
C GLY A 43 -15.80 9.65 -12.58
N MET A 44 -15.10 8.98 -13.49
CA MET A 44 -15.45 7.66 -14.04
C MET A 44 -14.28 6.67 -13.99
N HIS A 45 -13.06 7.10 -14.30
CA HIS A 45 -11.87 6.25 -14.40
C HIS A 45 -10.67 6.87 -13.69
N LEU A 46 -9.75 6.02 -13.23
CA LEU A 46 -8.41 6.41 -12.81
C LEU A 46 -7.51 6.37 -14.04
N GLY A 47 -6.78 7.46 -14.30
CA GLY A 47 -5.78 7.50 -15.37
C GLY A 47 -4.60 6.58 -15.08
N ASP A 48 -3.94 6.10 -16.14
CA ASP A 48 -2.84 5.13 -16.04
C ASP A 48 -1.63 5.69 -15.25
N GLU A 49 -1.39 7.00 -15.35
CA GLU A 49 -0.31 7.70 -14.63
C GLU A 49 -0.52 7.78 -13.11
N CYS A 50 -1.73 7.47 -12.63
CA CYS A 50 -2.05 7.48 -11.21
C CYS A 50 -1.14 6.56 -10.40
N LEU A 51 -0.81 5.40 -10.97
CA LEU A 51 0.03 4.41 -10.32
C LEU A 51 1.52 4.80 -10.37
N SER A 52 2.01 5.21 -11.54
CA SER A 52 3.42 5.56 -11.73
C SER A 52 3.85 6.73 -10.84
N ASP A 53 3.00 7.75 -10.68
CA ASP A 53 3.28 8.90 -9.80
C ASP A 53 3.62 8.50 -8.37
N VAL A 54 2.96 7.47 -7.84
CA VAL A 54 3.24 6.97 -6.49
C VAL A 54 4.45 6.04 -6.52
N LEU A 55 4.58 5.19 -7.55
CA LEU A 55 5.67 4.23 -7.65
C LEU A 55 7.05 4.88 -7.86
N ASP A 56 7.08 6.04 -8.51
CA ASP A 56 8.29 6.86 -8.68
C ASP A 56 8.75 7.48 -7.36
N ALA A 57 7.79 7.86 -6.50
CA ALA A 57 8.07 8.44 -5.18
C ALA A 57 8.30 7.37 -4.10
N PHE A 58 7.64 6.22 -4.23
CA PHE A 58 7.64 5.12 -3.27
C PHE A 58 7.72 3.78 -4.00
N ASP A 59 8.57 2.87 -3.55
CA ASP A 59 8.64 1.53 -4.14
C ASP A 59 7.29 0.76 -4.11
N TYR A 60 7.20 -0.27 -4.97
CA TYR A 60 6.06 -1.18 -5.02
C TYR A 60 5.77 -1.79 -3.64
N GLU A 61 6.82 -2.21 -2.93
CA GLU A 61 6.71 -2.89 -1.64
C GLU A 61 5.94 -2.02 -0.63
N ARG A 62 6.27 -0.74 -0.52
CA ARG A 62 5.60 0.21 0.37
C ARG A 62 4.21 0.56 -0.07
N THR A 63 4.03 0.78 -1.37
CA THR A 63 2.71 1.08 -1.93
C THR A 63 1.74 -0.08 -1.67
N ALA A 64 2.18 -1.32 -1.90
CA ALA A 64 1.43 -2.53 -1.60
C ALA A 64 1.12 -2.65 -0.09
N TRP A 65 2.12 -2.42 0.78
CA TRP A 65 1.92 -2.47 2.24
C TRP A 65 0.86 -1.48 2.73
N VAL A 66 0.93 -0.22 2.29
CA VAL A 66 0.00 0.83 2.72
C VAL A 66 -1.42 0.55 2.22
N LEU A 67 -1.57 0.06 0.99
CA LEU A 67 -2.87 -0.34 0.46
C LEU A 67 -3.44 -1.54 1.20
N ALA A 68 -2.63 -2.58 1.45
CA ALA A 68 -3.06 -3.74 2.21
C ALA A 68 -3.49 -3.35 3.63
N ALA A 69 -2.70 -2.51 4.31
CA ALA A 69 -3.04 -1.96 5.63
C ALA A 69 -4.35 -1.16 5.60
N THR A 70 -4.57 -0.39 4.53
CA THR A 70 -5.80 0.37 4.32
C THR A 70 -7.01 -0.55 4.15
N VAL A 71 -6.91 -1.61 3.35
CA VAL A 71 -7.98 -2.62 3.17
C VAL A 71 -8.27 -3.33 4.48
N ALA A 72 -7.24 -3.81 5.18
CA ALA A 72 -7.38 -4.47 6.47
C ALA A 72 -8.09 -3.56 7.50
N TYR A 73 -7.72 -2.29 7.53
CA TYR A 73 -8.37 -1.32 8.42
C TYR A 73 -9.82 -1.02 8.01
N LYS A 74 -10.12 -1.01 6.71
CA LYS A 74 -11.43 -0.65 6.15
C LYS A 74 -12.29 -1.87 5.75
N ASP A 75 -11.98 -3.08 6.21
CA ASP A 75 -12.72 -4.31 5.81
C ASP A 75 -14.22 -4.24 6.16
N TYR A 76 -14.57 -3.43 7.16
CA TYR A 76 -15.95 -3.14 7.55
C TYR A 76 -16.78 -2.40 6.48
N ASP A 77 -16.17 -1.72 5.50
CA ASP A 77 -16.88 -0.98 4.44
C ASP A 77 -17.55 -1.91 3.43
N GLY A 78 -17.02 -3.12 3.26
CA GLY A 78 -17.61 -4.17 2.43
C GLY A 78 -17.40 -4.02 0.91
N ARG A 79 -16.86 -2.89 0.41
CA ARG A 79 -16.65 -2.66 -1.03
C ARG A 79 -15.37 -3.27 -1.61
N PHE A 80 -14.43 -3.67 -0.76
CA PHE A 80 -13.26 -4.41 -1.21
C PHE A 80 -13.64 -5.82 -1.64
N SER A 81 -13.13 -6.23 -2.79
CA SER A 81 -13.41 -7.56 -3.34
C SER A 81 -12.82 -8.67 -2.48
N HIS A 82 -13.34 -9.89 -2.64
CA HIS A 82 -12.75 -11.06 -1.97
C HIS A 82 -11.28 -11.25 -2.37
N SER A 83 -10.94 -11.03 -3.64
CA SER A 83 -9.56 -11.13 -4.13
C SER A 83 -8.63 -10.13 -3.42
N SER A 84 -9.04 -8.87 -3.27
CA SER A 84 -8.24 -7.88 -2.55
C SER A 84 -8.06 -8.23 -1.07
N ARG A 85 -9.07 -8.82 -0.42
CA ARG A 85 -8.96 -9.30 0.97
C ARG A 85 -8.04 -10.50 1.11
N GLU A 86 -8.03 -11.43 0.16
CA GLU A 86 -7.06 -12.53 0.16
C GLU A 86 -5.64 -12.02 -0.10
N TRP A 87 -5.47 -11.07 -1.02
CA TRP A 87 -4.19 -10.43 -1.30
C TRP A 87 -3.60 -9.73 -0.06
N VAL A 88 -4.42 -9.10 0.78
CA VAL A 88 -3.94 -8.53 2.05
C VAL A 88 -3.17 -9.55 2.89
N LYS A 89 -3.60 -10.81 2.91
CA LYS A 89 -2.97 -11.89 3.69
C LYS A 89 -1.60 -12.29 3.15
N THR A 90 -1.30 -11.96 1.88
CA THR A 90 0.02 -12.22 1.28
C THR A 90 1.01 -11.08 1.59
N ILE A 91 0.51 -9.89 1.94
CA ILE A 91 1.33 -8.70 2.21
C ILE A 91 1.54 -8.48 3.71
N LEU A 92 0.48 -8.60 4.52
CA LEU A 92 0.51 -8.29 5.94
C LEU A 92 0.73 -9.55 6.80
N PRO A 93 1.62 -9.49 7.80
CA PRO A 93 1.72 -10.54 8.80
C PRO A 93 0.41 -10.69 9.58
N PRO A 94 -0.06 -11.93 9.84
CA PRO A 94 -1.34 -12.18 10.52
C PRO A 94 -1.35 -11.73 11.98
N GLU A 95 -0.18 -11.51 12.60
CA GLU A 95 -0.04 -11.02 13.97
C GLU A 95 -0.29 -9.52 14.13
N LEU A 96 -0.32 -8.74 13.04
CA LEU A 96 -0.58 -7.31 13.12
C LEU A 96 -2.10 -7.06 13.20
N SER A 97 -2.51 -6.41 14.28
CA SER A 97 -3.91 -6.02 14.45
C SER A 97 -4.23 -4.72 13.71
N ARG A 98 -5.52 -4.43 13.58
CA ARG A 98 -6.03 -3.24 12.91
C ARG A 98 -5.45 -1.94 13.48
N GLU A 99 -5.22 -1.88 14.78
CA GLU A 99 -4.70 -0.71 15.50
C GLU A 99 -3.28 -0.33 15.03
N GLU A 100 -2.49 -1.31 14.56
CA GLU A 100 -1.16 -1.03 14.01
C GLU A 100 -1.23 -0.15 12.76
N PHE A 101 -2.36 -0.12 12.05
CA PHE A 101 -2.54 0.61 10.80
C PHE A 101 -3.19 1.99 10.95
N GLU A 102 -3.83 2.28 12.09
CA GLU A 102 -4.73 3.43 12.33
C GLU A 102 -4.11 4.83 12.02
N GLY A 103 -2.80 4.95 11.87
CA GLY A 103 -2.11 6.20 11.59
C GLY A 103 -1.74 6.46 10.13
N TYR A 104 -1.90 5.49 9.23
CA TYR A 104 -1.49 5.61 7.82
C TYR A 104 -2.49 4.95 6.85
N VAL A 105 -3.77 5.01 7.21
CA VAL A 105 -4.86 4.54 6.35
C VAL A 105 -5.10 5.58 5.25
N CYS A 106 -5.05 5.16 3.98
CA CYS A 106 -5.38 6.06 2.88
C CYS A 106 -6.86 6.47 2.95
N GLN A 107 -7.11 7.78 2.87
CA GLN A 107 -8.45 8.36 3.06
C GLN A 107 -9.30 8.36 1.79
N ALA A 108 -8.82 7.81 0.68
CA ALA A 108 -9.60 7.70 -0.55
C ALA A 108 -10.83 6.79 -0.35
N HIS A 109 -11.82 6.99 -1.22
CA HIS A 109 -13.04 6.19 -1.20
C HIS A 109 -12.70 4.72 -1.51
N PRO A 110 -13.26 3.74 -0.77
CA PRO A 110 -12.91 2.32 -0.95
C PRO A 110 -13.07 1.78 -2.37
N ALA A 111 -14.06 2.27 -3.12
CA ALA A 111 -14.23 1.90 -4.53
C ALA A 111 -13.07 2.36 -5.43
N LEU A 112 -12.48 3.52 -5.16
CA LEU A 112 -11.31 4.02 -5.90
C LEU A 112 -10.06 3.26 -5.49
N LEU A 113 -9.92 2.95 -4.20
CA LEU A 113 -8.84 2.11 -3.69
C LEU A 113 -8.89 0.69 -4.28
N GLU A 114 -10.07 0.09 -4.42
CA GLU A 114 -10.25 -1.18 -5.12
C GLU A 114 -9.76 -1.10 -6.57
N GLY A 115 -10.12 -0.03 -7.30
CA GLY A 115 -9.61 0.21 -8.65
C GLY A 115 -8.09 0.32 -8.68
N TYR A 116 -7.52 1.10 -7.76
CA TYR A 116 -6.07 1.30 -7.64
C TYR A 116 -5.32 0.01 -7.34
N ILE A 117 -5.84 -0.83 -6.43
CA ILE A 117 -5.23 -2.14 -6.10
C ILE A 117 -5.16 -3.03 -7.34
N ARG A 118 -6.21 -3.03 -8.18
CA ARG A 118 -6.20 -3.80 -9.42
C ARG A 118 -5.17 -3.29 -10.42
N MET A 119 -4.92 -1.99 -10.46
CA MET A 119 -3.83 -1.43 -11.27
C MET A 119 -2.47 -1.91 -10.75
N LEU A 120 -2.24 -1.79 -9.43
CA LEU A 120 -0.99 -2.23 -8.80
C LEU A 120 -0.70 -3.72 -9.04
N GLN A 121 -1.71 -4.58 -8.91
CA GLN A 121 -1.57 -6.03 -9.16
C GLN A 121 -1.28 -6.37 -10.61
N LYS A 122 -1.75 -5.56 -11.57
CA LYS A 122 -1.43 -5.74 -13.00
C LYS A 122 -0.01 -5.27 -13.33
N TYR A 123 0.51 -4.30 -12.58
CA TYR A 123 1.85 -3.77 -12.75
C TYR A 123 2.95 -4.71 -12.21
N GLU A 124 2.64 -5.54 -11.22
CA GLU A 124 3.59 -6.51 -10.64
C GLU A 124 4.27 -7.45 -11.67
N PRO A 125 3.55 -8.11 -12.59
CA PRO A 125 4.19 -8.92 -13.63
C PRO A 125 5.02 -8.09 -14.62
N GLU A 126 4.60 -6.85 -14.95
CA GLU A 126 5.34 -5.96 -15.86
C GLU A 126 6.72 -5.61 -15.29
N LEU A 127 6.81 -5.33 -13.98
CA LEU A 127 8.08 -5.15 -13.28
C LEU A 127 8.99 -6.38 -13.35
N GLN A 128 8.41 -7.58 -13.19
CA GLN A 128 9.18 -8.82 -13.22
C GLN A 128 9.78 -9.05 -14.61
N GLU A 129 9.03 -8.80 -15.68
CA GLU A 129 9.51 -8.90 -17.06
C GLU A 129 10.61 -7.86 -17.37
N GLU A 130 10.47 -6.61 -16.92
CA GLU A 130 11.49 -5.57 -17.09
C GLU A 130 12.79 -5.91 -16.34
N MET A 131 12.68 -6.38 -15.09
CA MET A 131 13.84 -6.79 -14.30
C MET A 131 14.55 -8.02 -14.88
N GLU A 132 13.80 -8.98 -15.41
CA GLU A 132 14.36 -10.15 -16.11
C GLU A 132 15.05 -9.75 -17.42
N GLY A 133 14.48 -8.80 -18.18
CA GLY A 133 15.09 -8.28 -19.41
C GLY A 133 16.40 -7.51 -19.17
N LEU A 134 16.47 -6.73 -18.09
CA LEU A 134 17.67 -5.98 -17.70
C LEU A 134 18.78 -6.87 -17.15
N SER A 135 18.45 -8.02 -16.53
CA SER A 135 19.45 -8.97 -16.02
C SER A 135 20.06 -9.87 -17.10
N GLN A 136 19.54 -9.85 -18.33
CA GLN A 136 20.04 -10.62 -19.49
C GLN A 136 20.96 -9.80 -20.42
N CYS A 137 21.25 -8.55 -20.05
CA CYS A 137 22.12 -7.63 -20.79
C CYS A 137 23.55 -7.57 -20.21
#